data_AF-A0A350QQ46-F1
#
_entry.id   AF-A0A350QQ46-F1
#
_cell.length_a   1.000
_cell.length_b   1.000
_cell.length_c   1.000
_cell.angle_alpha   90.00
_cell.angle_beta   90.00
_cell.angle_gamma   90.00
#
_symmetry.space_group_name_H-M   'P 1'
#
loop_
_entity.id
_entity.type
_entity.pdbx_description
1 polymer ?
#
loop_
_entity_poly.entity_id
_entity_poly.type
_entity_poly.pdbx_seq_one_letter_code
_entity_poly.pdbx_strand_id
1 'polypeptide(L)'
;LEGGIGYWAGNRFHYGPPKFSMNATSDCYSHEIASPGWPFFHSSRPLPDDLLGIAQISNRILVPPDGMTFKGTPMGELLGYAYMALPLTDEQSTPQPTGTNSWTLFVNARNFKGPVACYVPETWSRIAHDYPFDVGRGLDARGSTGDLSGAMEINTVPRYQASDLEGVSYARIPQLQFPVDSRDRTTLVRDTILYSKDAIYDEVLAWRDGGRAPDGRFKTGGMIRPKVGTGPIGYRIDDTPISGINELAQPTIFSKNTFGLTWTDGVRRGVGRFPTFFRLESGTWVAVDAKDVPAETGLREASFEPPGKNPPPYSALPLAGSWATPGPAAGPFEARLADGSTVTYHWYRFVDQPVFQQYDRTEKEMNRLQAMIERMHSSWRINGTYLAPPSSGELVSFDPNLIVSPPKGMEIGFVPIVTHQAKTVASVSESSLPPVASSDESSGS
;
A
#
# COMPACT_ATOMS: atom_id res chain seq x y z
N LEU A 1 -10.70 5.46 3.13
CA LEU A 1 -9.37 4.93 3.53
C LEU A 1 -9.41 3.43 3.34
N GLU A 2 -8.58 2.88 2.47
CA GLU A 2 -8.65 1.47 2.04
C GLU A 2 -7.30 0.73 2.15
N GLY A 3 -6.19 1.46 2.29
CA GLY A 3 -4.83 0.92 2.13
C GLY A 3 -4.56 -0.39 2.86
N GLY A 4 -3.86 -1.30 2.19
CA GLY A 4 -3.65 -2.66 2.66
C GLY A 4 -2.62 -3.43 1.84
N ILE A 5 -2.58 -4.74 2.05
CA ILE A 5 -1.77 -5.67 1.26
C ILE A 5 -2.60 -6.16 0.09
N GLY A 6 -2.04 -6.16 -1.12
CA GLY A 6 -2.76 -6.60 -2.30
C GLY A 6 -1.90 -6.92 -3.51
N TYR A 7 -2.56 -7.56 -4.47
CA TYR A 7 -2.14 -7.68 -5.86
C TYR A 7 -3.05 -6.77 -6.67
N TRP A 8 -2.49 -5.72 -7.27
CA TRP A 8 -3.28 -4.78 -8.05
C TRP A 8 -2.92 -4.88 -9.53
N ALA A 9 -3.95 -4.90 -10.39
CA ALA A 9 -3.76 -4.90 -11.84
C ALA A 9 -2.93 -3.70 -12.31
N GLY A 10 -3.01 -2.58 -11.58
CA GLY A 10 -2.27 -1.35 -11.86
C GLY A 10 -0.81 -1.36 -11.43
N ASN A 11 -0.34 -2.36 -10.67
CA ASN A 11 1.09 -2.47 -10.37
C ASN A 11 1.87 -2.65 -11.68
N ARG A 12 3.01 -1.96 -11.78
CA ARG A 12 3.91 -2.00 -12.93
C ARG A 12 5.09 -2.93 -12.72
N PHE A 13 5.58 -3.02 -11.48
CA PHE A 13 6.77 -3.81 -11.15
C PHE A 13 6.37 -4.99 -10.27
N HIS A 14 5.94 -6.11 -10.88
CA HIS A 14 5.57 -7.29 -10.09
C HIS A 14 6.78 -8.16 -9.80
N TYR A 15 6.74 -8.89 -8.69
CA TYR A 15 7.88 -9.66 -8.19
C TYR A 15 7.50 -10.97 -7.49
N GLY A 16 6.20 -11.32 -7.52
CA GLY A 16 5.66 -12.56 -6.95
C GLY A 16 4.80 -12.32 -5.70
N PRO A 17 5.34 -11.76 -4.60
CA PRO A 17 4.54 -11.40 -3.42
C PRO A 17 3.64 -10.19 -3.66
N PRO A 18 2.61 -9.99 -2.81
CA PRO A 18 1.84 -8.75 -2.83
C PRO A 18 2.70 -7.57 -2.35
N LYS A 19 2.20 -6.35 -2.55
CA LYS A 19 2.78 -5.12 -1.98
C LYS A 19 1.83 -4.54 -0.95
N PHE A 20 2.35 -3.66 -0.09
CA PHE A 20 1.51 -2.79 0.72
C PHE A 20 1.36 -1.44 0.03
N SER A 21 0.14 -0.95 -0.11
CA SER A 21 -0.13 0.38 -0.65
C SER A 21 -1.01 1.15 0.32
N MET A 22 -0.74 2.43 0.48
CA MET A 22 -1.79 3.32 0.96
C MET A 22 -2.78 3.51 -0.19
N ASN A 23 -4.05 3.70 0.11
CA ASN A 23 -5.04 4.20 -0.85
C ASN A 23 -6.25 4.79 -0.11
N ALA A 24 -6.81 5.84 -0.70
CA ALA A 24 -8.05 6.43 -0.28
C ALA A 24 -8.70 7.25 -1.39
N THR A 25 -10.00 7.45 -1.25
CA THR A 25 -10.84 8.25 -2.13
C THR A 25 -11.34 9.47 -1.35
N SER A 26 -11.00 10.67 -1.81
CA SER A 26 -11.33 11.93 -1.12
C SER A 26 -12.69 12.50 -1.48
N ASP A 27 -13.21 12.19 -2.67
CA ASP A 27 -14.34 12.87 -3.31
C ASP A 27 -15.20 11.93 -4.16
N CYS A 28 -15.87 10.99 -3.51
CA CYS A 28 -16.80 10.06 -4.15
C CYS A 28 -16.18 9.28 -5.33
N TYR A 29 -14.93 8.84 -5.18
CA TYR A 29 -14.15 8.11 -6.21
C TYR A 29 -13.81 8.92 -7.46
N SER A 30 -13.92 10.25 -7.42
CA SER A 30 -13.45 11.10 -8.52
C SER A 30 -11.91 11.14 -8.57
N HIS A 31 -11.26 11.07 -7.41
CA HIS A 31 -9.81 10.97 -7.28
C HIS A 31 -9.40 9.93 -6.23
N GLU A 32 -8.29 9.25 -6.51
CA GLU A 32 -7.70 8.24 -5.64
C GLU A 32 -6.24 8.60 -5.33
N ILE A 33 -5.88 8.53 -4.04
CA ILE A 33 -4.59 8.99 -3.52
C ILE A 33 -3.92 7.83 -2.77
N ALA A 34 -2.71 7.44 -3.20
CA ALA A 34 -2.10 6.17 -2.77
C ALA A 34 -0.68 6.25 -2.21
N SER A 35 0.08 7.30 -2.53
CA SER A 35 1.41 7.54 -1.97
C SER A 35 1.68 9.04 -1.97
N PRO A 36 2.67 9.55 -1.22
CA PRO A 36 3.01 10.99 -1.21
C PRO A 36 3.18 11.54 -2.63
N GLY A 37 2.17 12.26 -3.11
CA GLY A 37 2.12 12.89 -4.42
C GLY A 37 1.60 12.04 -5.60
N TRP A 38 1.14 10.80 -5.38
CA TRP A 38 0.81 9.87 -6.47
C TRP A 38 -0.64 9.34 -6.40
N PRO A 39 -1.30 9.15 -7.56
CA PRO A 39 -2.61 8.53 -7.62
C PRO A 39 -2.52 7.01 -7.44
N PHE A 40 -3.67 6.37 -7.23
CA PHE A 40 -3.75 4.90 -7.14
C PHE A 40 -3.65 4.22 -8.50
N PHE A 41 -2.42 4.00 -8.97
CA PHE A 41 -2.02 3.25 -10.17
C PHE A 41 -2.54 3.74 -11.55
N HIS A 42 -3.51 4.65 -11.62
CA HIS A 42 -4.09 5.13 -12.89
C HIS A 42 -3.18 6.00 -13.75
N SER A 43 -2.07 6.51 -13.19
CA SER A 43 -1.17 7.42 -13.89
C SER A 43 0.29 7.14 -13.59
N SER A 44 1.15 7.38 -14.59
CA SER A 44 2.62 7.45 -14.44
C SER A 44 3.10 8.81 -13.94
N ARG A 45 2.20 9.79 -13.89
CA ARG A 45 2.48 11.15 -13.44
C ARG A 45 1.92 11.35 -12.03
N PRO A 46 2.53 12.27 -11.26
CA PRO A 46 1.96 12.73 -9.99
C PRO A 46 0.52 13.21 -10.14
N LEU A 47 -0.18 13.28 -9.00
CA LEU A 47 -1.40 14.06 -8.91
C LEU A 47 -1.11 15.54 -9.24
N PRO A 48 -2.07 16.27 -9.82
CA PRO A 48 -2.02 17.72 -9.90
C PRO A 48 -1.72 18.36 -8.54
N ASP A 49 -1.05 19.51 -8.55
CA ASP A 49 -0.57 20.19 -7.34
C ASP A 49 -1.70 20.52 -6.35
N ASP A 50 -2.92 20.75 -6.84
CA ASP A 50 -4.14 21.06 -6.09
C ASP A 50 -4.95 19.81 -5.66
N LEU A 51 -4.43 18.61 -5.91
CA LEU A 51 -5.04 17.32 -5.57
C LEU A 51 -4.13 16.43 -4.71
N LEU A 52 -3.01 16.95 -4.22
CA LEU A 52 -2.12 16.21 -3.33
C LEU A 52 -2.80 16.04 -1.96
N GLY A 53 -2.62 14.89 -1.30
CA GLY A 53 -3.31 14.64 -0.02
C GLY A 53 -2.51 13.91 1.06
N ILE A 54 -1.28 13.49 0.77
CA ILE A 54 -0.47 12.70 1.73
C ILE A 54 0.83 13.43 2.05
N ALA A 55 1.09 13.64 3.33
CA ALA A 55 2.39 14.07 3.87
C ALA A 55 3.11 12.86 4.47
N GLN A 56 4.33 12.57 4.00
CA GLN A 56 5.17 11.56 4.64
C GLN A 56 5.69 12.08 5.96
N ILE A 57 5.58 11.27 7.01
CA ILE A 57 6.04 11.57 8.37
C ILE A 57 7.37 10.89 8.64
N SER A 58 7.54 9.64 8.23
CA SER A 58 8.76 8.90 8.53
C SER A 58 9.95 9.44 7.75
N ASN A 59 11.06 9.64 8.45
CA ASN A 59 12.36 9.92 7.86
C ASN A 59 13.22 8.67 7.67
N ARG A 60 12.62 7.47 7.71
CA ARG A 60 13.36 6.19 7.72
C ARG A 60 12.84 5.16 6.73
N ILE A 61 11.78 5.45 6.00
CA ILE A 61 11.20 4.53 5.02
C ILE A 61 10.75 5.27 3.77
N LEU A 62 10.93 4.65 2.61
CA LEU A 62 10.41 5.12 1.33
C LEU A 62 8.99 4.61 1.10
N VAL A 63 8.14 5.46 0.52
CA VAL A 63 6.78 5.10 0.09
C VAL A 63 6.69 5.26 -1.44
N PRO A 64 7.05 4.23 -2.22
CA PRO A 64 7.06 4.31 -3.68
C PRO A 64 5.64 4.21 -4.28
N PRO A 65 5.38 4.85 -5.43
CA PRO A 65 4.07 4.87 -6.07
C PRO A 65 3.56 3.49 -6.50
N ASP A 66 4.45 2.54 -6.81
CA ASP A 66 4.06 1.19 -7.19
C ASP A 66 3.79 0.27 -5.98
N GLY A 67 3.89 0.79 -4.75
CA GLY A 67 3.66 0.05 -3.50
C GLY A 67 4.94 -0.47 -2.83
N MET A 68 4.86 -0.65 -1.51
CA MET A 68 5.97 -1.08 -0.66
C MET A 68 6.17 -2.61 -0.76
N THR A 69 7.38 -3.01 -1.13
CA THR A 69 7.83 -4.39 -1.25
C THR A 69 8.21 -5.03 0.10
N PHE A 70 8.16 -6.37 0.15
CA PHE A 70 8.59 -7.17 1.29
C PHE A 70 9.90 -7.91 1.01
N LYS A 71 10.60 -8.30 2.08
CA LYS A 71 11.81 -9.11 1.99
C LYS A 71 11.47 -10.54 1.57
N GLY A 72 12.08 -11.02 0.50
CA GLY A 72 11.96 -12.42 0.05
C GLY A 72 10.57 -12.75 -0.48
N THR A 73 10.05 -13.92 -0.12
CA THR A 73 8.72 -14.40 -0.54
C THR A 73 7.91 -14.79 0.69
N PRO A 74 7.24 -13.82 1.35
CA PRO A 74 6.43 -14.09 2.54
C PRO A 74 5.39 -15.20 2.29
N MET A 75 5.25 -16.09 3.26
CA MET A 75 4.39 -17.28 3.22
C MET A 75 3.66 -17.46 4.55
N GLY A 76 2.84 -16.47 4.92
CA GLY A 76 1.99 -16.50 6.11
C GLY A 76 2.45 -15.58 7.25
N GLU A 77 3.55 -14.85 7.08
CA GLU A 77 3.90 -13.74 7.97
C GLU A 77 2.89 -12.59 7.87
N LEU A 78 2.76 -11.83 8.95
CA LEU A 78 1.75 -10.79 9.14
C LEU A 78 2.38 -9.39 9.07
N LEU A 79 1.64 -8.43 8.54
CA LEU A 79 1.92 -7.00 8.73
C LEU A 79 0.88 -6.42 9.67
N GLY A 80 1.30 -5.83 10.78
CA GLY A 80 0.41 -4.99 11.57
C GLY A 80 0.33 -3.59 10.95
N TYR A 81 -0.87 -3.03 10.81
CA TYR A 81 -1.03 -1.62 10.47
C TYR A 81 -2.29 -1.04 11.10
N ALA A 82 -2.31 0.28 11.26
CA ALA A 82 -3.47 1.03 11.72
C ALA A 82 -3.47 2.42 11.09
N TYR A 83 -4.67 2.92 10.79
CA TYR A 83 -4.86 4.35 10.54
C TYR A 83 -5.37 5.00 11.83
N MET A 84 -4.60 5.94 12.35
CA MET A 84 -4.94 6.70 13.55
C MET A 84 -4.88 8.19 13.24
N ALA A 85 -5.96 8.91 13.52
CA ALA A 85 -5.96 10.36 13.43
C ALA A 85 -4.96 10.94 14.45
N LEU A 86 -4.07 11.82 13.99
CA LEU A 86 -3.19 12.62 14.83
C LEU A 86 -3.56 14.11 14.67
N PRO A 87 -3.56 14.91 15.74
CA PRO A 87 -3.84 16.34 15.67
C PRO A 87 -2.59 17.12 15.27
N LEU A 88 -2.10 16.96 14.04
CA LEU A 88 -0.85 17.59 13.60
C LEU A 88 -1.02 19.07 13.25
N THR A 89 -2.21 19.45 12.78
CA THR A 89 -2.56 20.82 12.39
C THR A 89 -3.71 21.36 13.25
N ASP A 90 -3.81 22.69 13.30
CA ASP A 90 -4.96 23.37 13.91
C ASP A 90 -6.14 23.40 12.94
N GLU A 91 -7.36 23.56 13.48
CA GLU A 91 -8.58 23.74 12.67
C GLU A 91 -8.45 24.97 11.77
N GLN A 92 -9.12 24.94 10.62
CA GLN A 92 -9.15 26.05 9.68
C GLN A 92 -10.59 26.44 9.37
N SER A 93 -10.83 27.74 9.15
CA SER A 93 -12.13 28.26 8.71
C SER A 93 -12.21 28.49 7.20
N THR A 94 -11.06 28.57 6.51
CA THR A 94 -10.92 29.09 5.16
C THR A 94 -9.99 28.19 4.34
N PRO A 95 -10.27 27.93 3.05
CA PRO A 95 -11.45 28.37 2.30
C PRO A 95 -12.75 27.71 2.75
N GLN A 96 -12.67 26.59 3.47
CA GLN A 96 -13.79 25.92 4.12
C GLN A 96 -13.40 25.40 5.51
N PRO A 97 -14.38 25.19 6.41
CA PRO A 97 -14.13 24.55 7.70
C PRO A 97 -13.40 23.22 7.52
N THR A 98 -12.26 23.07 8.18
CA THR A 98 -11.42 21.87 8.13
C THR A 98 -11.04 21.46 9.54
N GLY A 99 -11.31 20.20 9.89
CA GLY A 99 -10.98 19.62 11.18
C GLY A 99 -9.49 19.30 11.36
N THR A 100 -9.16 18.57 12.43
CA THR A 100 -7.77 18.30 12.84
C THR A 100 -7.26 16.90 12.54
N ASN A 101 -8.12 16.02 12.02
CA ASN A 101 -7.77 14.60 11.90
C ASN A 101 -6.80 14.36 10.73
N SER A 102 -5.51 14.35 11.04
CA SER A 102 -4.48 13.86 10.12
C SER A 102 -4.40 12.34 10.22
N TRP A 103 -5.10 11.62 9.35
CA TRP A 103 -5.17 10.15 9.39
C TRP A 103 -3.81 9.53 9.05
N THR A 104 -3.10 9.10 10.07
CA THR A 104 -1.71 8.65 10.01
C THR A 104 -1.65 7.13 9.95
N LEU A 105 -0.96 6.61 8.93
CA LEU A 105 -0.61 5.20 8.86
C LEU A 105 0.51 4.90 9.87
N PHE A 106 0.23 3.98 10.78
CA PHE A 106 1.24 3.28 11.58
C PHE A 106 1.39 1.87 11.04
N VAL A 107 2.63 1.39 10.96
CA VAL A 107 2.93 -0.01 10.61
C VAL A 107 3.74 -0.68 11.71
N ASN A 108 3.63 -2.00 11.77
CA ASN A 108 4.35 -2.88 12.67
C ASN A 108 4.88 -4.07 11.86
N ALA A 109 6.09 -3.92 11.34
CA ALA A 109 6.87 -4.96 10.69
C ALA A 109 8.07 -5.32 11.57
N ARG A 110 8.75 -6.43 11.24
CA ARG A 110 9.92 -6.89 11.99
C ARG A 110 11.07 -5.88 11.98
N ASN A 111 11.29 -5.20 10.85
CA ASN A 111 12.40 -4.26 10.62
C ASN A 111 12.00 -2.77 10.60
N PHE A 112 10.70 -2.45 10.77
CA PHE A 112 10.23 -1.06 10.87
C PHE A 112 8.90 -0.99 11.63
N LYS A 113 8.81 -0.07 12.58
CA LYS A 113 7.61 0.19 13.39
C LYS A 113 7.43 1.69 13.60
N GLY A 114 6.21 2.19 13.47
CA GLY A 114 5.89 3.60 13.73
C GLY A 114 5.09 4.26 12.62
N PRO A 115 4.92 5.59 12.69
CA PRO A 115 4.18 6.34 11.68
C PRO A 115 4.95 6.35 10.36
N VAL A 116 4.23 6.29 9.24
CA VAL A 116 4.78 6.32 7.88
C VAL A 116 4.43 7.64 7.20
N ALA A 117 3.14 7.91 7.03
CA ALA A 117 2.61 9.10 6.37
C ALA A 117 1.18 9.35 6.85
N CYS A 118 0.67 10.57 6.67
CA CYS A 118 -0.71 10.92 6.97
C CYS A 118 -1.43 11.52 5.77
N TYR A 119 -2.73 11.26 5.70
CA TYR A 119 -3.62 12.09 4.91
C TYR A 119 -3.86 13.40 5.65
N VAL A 120 -3.58 14.53 5.00
CA VAL A 120 -3.80 15.86 5.60
C VAL A 120 -5.31 16.16 5.66
N PRO A 121 -5.80 16.87 6.69
CA PRO A 121 -7.24 17.12 6.86
C PRO A 121 -7.93 17.72 5.63
N GLU A 122 -7.26 18.63 4.93
CA GLU A 122 -7.75 19.29 3.71
C GLU A 122 -8.12 18.31 2.59
N THR A 123 -7.51 17.12 2.58
CA THR A 123 -7.86 16.03 1.65
C THR A 123 -9.35 15.72 1.71
N TRP A 124 -9.95 15.78 2.91
CA TRP A 124 -11.35 15.40 3.13
C TRP A 124 -12.28 16.61 3.11
N SER A 125 -11.84 17.75 3.65
CA SER A 125 -12.71 18.92 3.76
C SER A 125 -12.96 19.60 2.42
N ARG A 126 -12.07 19.41 1.42
CA ARG A 126 -12.19 20.04 0.09
C ARG A 126 -13.52 19.76 -0.60
N ILE A 127 -14.14 18.59 -0.38
CA ILE A 127 -15.48 18.28 -0.94
C ILE A 127 -16.56 19.28 -0.48
N ALA A 128 -16.36 19.90 0.69
CA ALA A 128 -17.29 20.87 1.25
C ALA A 128 -17.07 22.32 0.77
N HIS A 129 -16.05 22.59 -0.08
CA HIS A 129 -15.72 23.94 -0.55
C HIS A 129 -16.93 24.67 -1.15
N ASP A 130 -17.60 24.04 -2.12
CA ASP A 130 -18.80 24.59 -2.78
C ASP A 130 -20.10 23.90 -2.32
N TYR A 131 -20.00 23.04 -1.31
CA TYR A 131 -21.14 22.27 -0.81
C TYR A 131 -21.15 22.22 0.72
N PRO A 132 -21.68 23.27 1.39
CA PRO A 132 -21.66 23.39 2.85
C PRO A 132 -22.34 22.24 3.61
N PHE A 133 -23.18 21.46 2.94
CA PHE A 133 -23.75 20.24 3.52
C PHE A 133 -22.66 19.24 3.91
N ASP A 134 -21.50 19.21 3.27
CA ASP A 134 -20.45 18.25 3.61
C ASP A 134 -19.53 18.69 4.76
N VAL A 135 -19.69 19.92 5.26
CA VAL A 135 -18.92 20.42 6.41
C VAL A 135 -19.05 19.49 7.61
N GLY A 136 -17.91 19.07 8.16
CA GLY A 136 -17.82 18.17 9.32
C GLY A 136 -18.25 16.72 9.06
N ARG A 137 -18.61 16.36 7.83
CA ARG A 137 -18.97 14.98 7.46
C ARG A 137 -17.79 14.18 6.91
N GLY A 138 -16.73 14.86 6.48
CA GLY A 138 -15.47 14.28 6.04
C GLY A 138 -14.64 13.68 7.18
N LEU A 139 -13.61 12.92 6.80
CA LEU A 139 -12.69 12.28 7.73
C LEU A 139 -11.78 13.28 8.47
N ASP A 140 -11.71 14.53 8.03
CA ASP A 140 -11.03 15.62 8.74
C ASP A 140 -11.63 15.91 10.12
N ALA A 141 -12.94 15.63 10.30
CA ALA A 141 -13.67 15.90 11.53
C ALA A 141 -14.31 14.63 12.13
N ARG A 142 -14.90 13.77 11.28
CA ARG A 142 -15.72 12.66 11.72
C ARG A 142 -14.92 11.36 11.87
N GLY A 143 -15.12 10.68 13.00
CA GLY A 143 -14.59 9.33 13.24
C GLY A 143 -15.39 8.25 12.51
N SER A 144 -14.82 7.05 12.43
CA SER A 144 -15.51 5.87 11.91
C SER A 144 -16.71 5.49 12.80
N THR A 145 -17.83 5.14 12.18
CA THR A 145 -19.04 4.64 12.86
C THR A 145 -19.57 3.41 12.11
N GLY A 146 -19.99 2.38 12.82
CA GLY A 146 -20.66 1.20 12.24
C GLY A 146 -20.07 -0.13 12.71
N ASP A 147 -20.73 -1.21 12.29
CA ASP A 147 -20.22 -2.57 12.49
C ASP A 147 -19.00 -2.84 11.60
N LEU A 148 -18.11 -3.72 12.07
CA LEU A 148 -16.92 -4.11 11.33
C LEU A 148 -17.05 -5.54 10.79
N SER A 149 -16.95 -5.69 9.47
CA SER A 149 -16.84 -6.98 8.79
C SER A 149 -15.41 -7.18 8.26
N GLY A 150 -14.94 -8.42 8.28
CA GLY A 150 -13.75 -8.80 7.53
C GLY A 150 -14.14 -9.10 6.09
N ALA A 151 -13.45 -8.50 5.13
CA ALA A 151 -13.61 -8.81 3.71
C ALA A 151 -12.23 -9.06 3.09
N MET A 152 -12.19 -10.00 2.16
CA MET A 152 -11.10 -10.16 1.21
C MET A 152 -11.71 -9.92 -0.16
N GLU A 153 -11.17 -8.96 -0.89
CA GLU A 153 -11.68 -8.61 -2.21
C GLU A 153 -10.92 -9.36 -3.31
N ILE A 154 -11.66 -9.99 -4.21
CA ILE A 154 -11.18 -10.45 -5.51
C ILE A 154 -12.04 -9.69 -6.53
N ASN A 155 -11.50 -8.59 -7.07
CA ASN A 155 -12.24 -7.72 -7.98
C ASN A 155 -12.08 -8.18 -9.44
N THR A 156 -10.87 -8.04 -9.98
CA THR A 156 -10.57 -8.36 -11.37
C THR A 156 -9.39 -9.33 -11.46
N VAL A 157 -9.61 -10.45 -12.15
CA VAL A 157 -8.61 -11.48 -12.42
C VAL A 157 -8.63 -11.76 -13.93
N PRO A 158 -7.47 -11.80 -14.63
CA PRO A 158 -7.47 -12.08 -16.06
C PRO A 158 -8.03 -13.48 -16.35
N ARG A 159 -8.64 -13.64 -17.52
CA ARG A 159 -9.33 -14.86 -17.92
C ARG A 159 -9.05 -15.19 -19.38
N TYR A 160 -8.90 -16.48 -19.67
CA TYR A 160 -9.11 -17.04 -21.00
C TYR A 160 -10.43 -17.81 -21.03
N GLN A 161 -11.12 -17.79 -22.15
CA GLN A 161 -12.38 -18.52 -22.35
C GLN A 161 -12.42 -19.09 -23.77
N ALA A 162 -12.90 -20.33 -23.89
CA ALA A 162 -13.05 -21.02 -25.15
C ALA A 162 -14.20 -22.04 -25.06
N SER A 163 -14.79 -22.41 -26.20
CA SER A 163 -15.79 -23.47 -26.27
C SER A 163 -15.18 -24.75 -26.84
N ASP A 164 -15.70 -25.90 -26.42
CA ASP A 164 -15.41 -27.18 -27.06
C ASP A 164 -16.22 -27.39 -28.36
N LEU A 165 -16.06 -28.56 -28.99
CA LEU A 165 -16.74 -28.90 -30.24
C LEU A 165 -18.26 -29.03 -30.10
N GLU A 166 -18.78 -29.24 -28.89
CA GLU A 166 -20.21 -29.31 -28.59
C GLU A 166 -20.80 -27.93 -28.22
N GLY A 167 -19.94 -26.90 -28.18
CA GLY A 167 -20.32 -25.52 -27.86
C GLY A 167 -20.32 -25.20 -26.36
N VAL A 168 -19.88 -26.13 -25.50
CA VAL A 168 -19.79 -25.91 -24.04
C VAL A 168 -18.64 -24.96 -23.74
N SER A 169 -18.91 -23.90 -22.98
CA SER A 169 -17.91 -22.90 -22.62
C SER A 169 -17.06 -23.35 -21.42
N TYR A 170 -15.76 -23.13 -21.53
CA TYR A 170 -14.76 -23.31 -20.49
C TYR A 170 -14.00 -22.01 -20.26
N ALA A 171 -13.55 -21.80 -19.02
CA ALA A 171 -12.74 -20.66 -18.64
C ALA A 171 -11.51 -21.10 -17.85
N ARG A 172 -10.43 -20.32 -17.97
CA ARG A 172 -9.22 -20.43 -17.17
C ARG A 172 -8.87 -19.08 -16.54
N ILE A 173 -8.48 -19.10 -15.28
CA ILE A 173 -7.89 -17.95 -14.55
C ILE A 173 -6.50 -18.31 -13.99
N PRO A 174 -5.68 -17.34 -13.58
CA PRO A 174 -4.48 -17.60 -12.79
C PRO A 174 -4.81 -18.30 -11.48
N GLN A 175 -3.87 -19.09 -10.99
CA GLN A 175 -3.97 -19.75 -9.70
C GLN A 175 -3.93 -18.73 -8.57
N LEU A 176 -5.04 -18.58 -7.84
CA LEU A 176 -5.07 -17.84 -6.58
C LEU A 176 -4.60 -18.74 -5.44
N GLN A 177 -3.70 -18.23 -4.60
CA GLN A 177 -2.96 -19.02 -3.60
C GLN A 177 -2.93 -18.33 -2.25
N PHE A 178 -3.06 -19.14 -1.19
CA PHE A 178 -3.05 -18.67 0.19
C PHE A 178 -2.16 -19.55 1.06
N PRO A 179 -1.25 -18.98 1.86
CA PRO A 179 -0.54 -19.75 2.87
C PRO A 179 -1.54 -20.39 3.84
N VAL A 180 -1.28 -21.64 4.25
CA VAL A 180 -2.06 -22.32 5.29
C VAL A 180 -1.20 -22.74 6.46
N ASP A 181 -1.81 -22.80 7.64
CA ASP A 181 -1.20 -23.40 8.82
C ASP A 181 -1.29 -24.93 8.80
N SER A 182 -0.77 -25.58 9.85
CA SER A 182 -0.77 -27.05 9.97
C SER A 182 -2.15 -27.68 10.16
N ARG A 183 -3.22 -26.88 10.15
CA ARG A 183 -4.62 -27.32 10.23
C ARG A 183 -5.39 -26.92 8.98
N ASP A 184 -4.68 -26.63 7.89
CA ASP A 184 -5.26 -26.24 6.61
C ASP A 184 -6.12 -24.96 6.74
N ARG A 185 -5.64 -23.99 7.52
CA ARG A 185 -6.31 -22.69 7.69
C ARG A 185 -5.46 -21.55 7.18
N THR A 186 -6.06 -20.64 6.43
CA THR A 186 -5.44 -19.35 6.10
C THR A 186 -5.88 -18.31 7.11
N THR A 187 -4.93 -17.58 7.70
CA THR A 187 -5.24 -16.35 8.45
C THR A 187 -5.22 -15.17 7.49
N LEU A 188 -6.33 -14.43 7.41
CA LEU A 188 -6.43 -13.22 6.58
C LEU A 188 -6.30 -11.96 7.43
N VAL A 189 -7.07 -11.87 8.52
CA VAL A 189 -7.06 -10.72 9.43
C VAL A 189 -7.13 -11.21 10.87
N ARG A 190 -6.32 -10.63 11.76
CA ARG A 190 -6.39 -10.89 13.21
C ARG A 190 -6.08 -9.65 14.02
N ASP A 191 -6.35 -9.77 15.32
CA ASP A 191 -6.08 -8.72 16.30
C ASP A 191 -6.74 -7.37 15.92
N THR A 192 -7.95 -7.45 15.35
CA THR A 192 -8.69 -6.29 14.89
C THR A 192 -9.08 -5.39 16.06
N ILE A 193 -8.66 -4.13 16.00
CA ILE A 193 -8.87 -3.13 17.06
C ILE A 193 -9.32 -1.82 16.41
N LEU A 194 -10.34 -1.20 16.99
CA LEU A 194 -10.71 0.18 16.75
C LEU A 194 -10.09 1.05 17.85
N TYR A 195 -9.56 2.22 17.48
CA TYR A 195 -8.91 3.13 18.42
C TYR A 195 -9.73 4.41 18.59
N SER A 196 -9.97 4.82 19.84
CA SER A 196 -10.49 6.15 20.19
C SER A 196 -9.35 7.16 20.33
N LYS A 197 -9.69 8.43 20.56
CA LYS A 197 -8.71 9.51 20.81
C LYS A 197 -7.79 9.20 21.99
N ASP A 198 -8.33 8.57 23.02
CA ASP A 198 -7.64 8.14 24.24
C ASP A 198 -6.47 7.18 23.96
N ALA A 199 -6.43 6.54 22.79
CA ALA A 199 -5.34 5.64 22.42
C ALA A 199 -4.00 6.37 22.26
N ILE A 200 -3.99 7.55 21.63
CA ILE A 200 -2.76 8.35 21.42
C ILE A 200 -3.03 9.81 21.02
N TYR A 201 -4.17 10.11 20.40
CA TYR A 201 -4.51 11.45 19.91
C TYR A 201 -4.40 12.50 21.02
N ASP A 202 -5.01 12.26 22.18
CA ASP A 202 -5.05 13.25 23.27
C ASP A 202 -3.67 13.52 23.86
N GLU A 203 -2.79 12.53 23.90
CA GLU A 203 -1.39 12.74 24.34
C GLU A 203 -0.58 13.53 23.30
N VAL A 204 -0.81 13.27 22.02
CA VAL A 204 -0.16 14.02 20.94
C VAL A 204 -0.65 15.47 20.93
N LEU A 205 -1.94 15.71 21.20
CA LEU A 205 -2.48 17.06 21.39
C LEU A 205 -1.82 17.76 22.58
N ALA A 206 -1.78 17.11 23.75
CA ALA A 206 -1.14 17.67 24.93
C ALA A 206 0.35 17.99 24.69
N TRP A 207 1.05 17.12 23.96
CA TRP A 207 2.45 17.35 23.57
C TRP A 207 2.60 18.55 22.63
N ARG A 208 1.71 18.68 21.65
CA ARG A 208 1.66 19.81 20.73
C ARG A 208 1.47 21.14 21.46
N ASP A 209 0.75 21.12 22.57
CA ASP A 209 0.46 22.27 23.43
C ASP A 209 1.50 22.47 24.57
N GLY A 210 2.67 21.83 24.44
CA GLY A 210 3.82 22.04 25.35
C GLY A 210 3.96 21.01 26.46
N GLY A 211 3.08 19.99 26.49
CA GLY A 211 3.18 18.85 27.39
C GLY A 211 4.34 17.91 27.09
N ARG A 212 4.45 16.84 27.87
CA ARG A 212 5.49 15.82 27.72
C ARG A 212 5.28 14.99 26.43
N ALA A 213 6.37 14.61 25.78
CA ALA A 213 6.34 13.69 24.66
C ALA A 213 5.77 12.31 25.07
N PRO A 214 4.75 11.79 24.36
CA PRO A 214 4.28 10.41 24.55
C PRO A 214 5.32 9.42 24.04
N ASP A 215 5.31 8.21 24.62
CA ASP A 215 6.22 7.12 24.22
C ASP A 215 5.85 6.48 22.88
N GLY A 216 4.71 6.88 22.29
CA GLY A 216 4.20 6.42 21.00
C GLY A 216 3.32 5.18 21.07
N ARG A 217 3.16 4.55 22.24
CA ARG A 217 2.33 3.35 22.40
C ARG A 217 0.85 3.69 22.37
N PHE A 218 0.10 2.92 21.61
CA PHE A 218 -1.35 3.03 21.63
C PHE A 218 -1.87 2.43 22.94
N LYS A 219 -2.55 3.26 23.73
CA LYS A 219 -3.04 2.88 25.06
C LYS A 219 -4.21 1.93 24.96
N THR A 220 -4.21 0.95 25.88
CA THR A 220 -5.28 -0.03 25.99
C THR A 220 -6.63 0.57 26.37
N GLY A 221 -6.64 1.70 27.09
CA GLY A 221 -7.88 2.41 27.45
C GLY A 221 -8.67 2.91 26.25
N GLY A 222 -7.98 3.25 25.14
CA GLY A 222 -8.62 3.66 23.89
C GLY A 222 -8.85 2.53 22.89
N MET A 223 -8.69 1.27 23.29
CA MET A 223 -8.87 0.11 22.41
C MET A 223 -10.28 -0.48 22.53
N ILE A 224 -10.98 -0.58 21.41
CA ILE A 224 -12.25 -1.28 21.29
C ILE A 224 -12.01 -2.51 20.41
N ARG A 225 -12.36 -3.69 20.92
CA ARG A 225 -12.30 -4.94 20.15
C ARG A 225 -13.67 -5.24 19.58
N PRO A 226 -13.91 -5.00 18.28
CA PRO A 226 -15.20 -5.29 17.69
C PRO A 226 -15.43 -6.80 17.58
N LYS A 227 -16.69 -7.19 17.49
CA LYS A 227 -17.06 -8.52 17.00
C LYS A 227 -16.83 -8.52 15.50
N VAL A 228 -16.07 -9.50 15.00
CA VAL A 228 -15.82 -9.68 13.56
C VAL A 228 -16.77 -10.76 13.04
N GLY A 229 -17.48 -10.44 11.96
CA GLY A 229 -18.30 -11.39 11.21
C GLY A 229 -17.65 -11.78 9.89
N THR A 230 -18.20 -12.82 9.25
CA THR A 230 -17.84 -13.22 7.88
C THR A 230 -19.09 -13.72 7.14
N GLY A 231 -19.02 -13.77 5.82
CA GLY A 231 -20.06 -14.25 4.91
C GLY A 231 -19.46 -15.15 3.82
N PRO A 232 -20.29 -15.78 2.98
CA PRO A 232 -19.81 -16.65 1.91
C PRO A 232 -18.96 -15.86 0.90
N ILE A 233 -18.03 -16.54 0.25
CA ILE A 233 -17.22 -16.00 -0.85
C ILE A 233 -18.14 -15.77 -2.05
N GLY A 234 -18.37 -14.50 -2.38
CA GLY A 234 -19.04 -14.11 -3.61
C GLY A 234 -18.04 -14.13 -4.77
N TYR A 235 -18.04 -15.20 -5.56
CA TYR A 235 -17.12 -15.36 -6.68
C TYR A 235 -17.91 -15.56 -7.99
N ARG A 236 -17.53 -14.81 -9.02
CA ARG A 236 -18.23 -14.78 -10.31
C ARG A 236 -17.24 -14.61 -11.46
N ILE A 237 -17.65 -15.08 -12.63
CA ILE A 237 -17.04 -14.76 -13.92
C ILE A 237 -18.04 -13.89 -14.65
N ASP A 238 -17.68 -12.62 -14.90
CA ASP A 238 -18.62 -11.56 -15.29
C ASP A 238 -19.78 -11.51 -14.29
N ASP A 239 -21.03 -11.61 -14.76
CA ASP A 239 -22.23 -11.63 -13.91
C ASP A 239 -22.66 -13.04 -13.48
N THR A 240 -21.93 -14.08 -13.90
CA THR A 240 -22.31 -15.49 -13.69
C THR A 240 -21.59 -16.06 -12.47
N PRO A 241 -22.31 -16.62 -11.47
CA PRO A 241 -21.69 -17.15 -10.26
C PRO A 241 -20.82 -18.38 -10.53
N ILE A 242 -19.82 -18.57 -9.66
CA ILE A 242 -19.02 -19.80 -9.58
C ILE A 242 -19.49 -20.63 -8.38
N SER A 243 -19.80 -21.91 -8.59
CA SER A 243 -20.13 -22.87 -7.53
C SER A 243 -18.91 -23.66 -7.06
N GLY A 244 -18.99 -24.30 -5.89
CA GLY A 244 -17.93 -25.17 -5.34
C GLY A 244 -16.84 -24.46 -4.54
N ILE A 245 -16.80 -23.12 -4.56
CA ILE A 245 -15.75 -22.34 -3.89
C ILE A 245 -15.90 -22.35 -2.38
N ASN A 246 -17.13 -22.22 -1.87
CA ASN A 246 -17.39 -22.17 -0.43
C ASN A 246 -17.30 -23.57 0.20
N GLU A 247 -17.50 -24.61 -0.58
CA GLU A 247 -17.29 -26.01 -0.21
C GLU A 247 -15.81 -26.33 -0.07
N LEU A 248 -14.97 -25.77 -0.96
CA LEU A 248 -13.51 -25.89 -0.93
C LEU A 248 -12.84 -25.08 0.19
N ALA A 249 -13.24 -23.82 0.33
CA ALA A 249 -12.66 -22.88 1.27
C ALA A 249 -13.77 -22.09 1.98
N GLN A 250 -13.97 -22.39 3.27
CA GLN A 250 -15.02 -21.78 4.07
C GLN A 250 -14.50 -20.55 4.83
N PRO A 251 -15.06 -19.35 4.59
CA PRO A 251 -14.81 -18.19 5.45
C PRO A 251 -15.18 -18.50 6.90
N THR A 252 -14.22 -18.31 7.80
CA THR A 252 -14.35 -18.73 9.21
C THR A 252 -13.82 -17.65 10.14
N ILE A 253 -14.51 -17.44 11.27
CA ILE A 253 -13.99 -16.68 12.41
C ILE A 253 -13.41 -17.66 13.42
N PHE A 254 -12.09 -17.71 13.52
CA PHE A 254 -11.36 -18.52 14.49
C PHE A 254 -11.31 -17.85 15.87
N SER A 255 -10.71 -18.55 16.84
CA SER A 255 -10.44 -18.02 18.18
C SER A 255 -9.82 -16.62 18.15
N LYS A 256 -10.18 -15.77 19.12
CA LYS A 256 -9.72 -14.37 19.24
C LYS A 256 -10.11 -13.49 18.04
N ASN A 257 -11.30 -13.68 17.47
CA ASN A 257 -11.83 -12.89 16.35
C ASN A 257 -10.89 -12.84 15.13
N THR A 258 -10.19 -13.94 14.85
CA THR A 258 -9.35 -14.03 13.65
C THR A 258 -10.21 -14.44 12.45
N PHE A 259 -10.28 -13.59 11.44
CA PHE A 259 -10.92 -13.91 10.16
C PHE A 259 -9.95 -14.63 9.23
N GLY A 260 -10.43 -15.69 8.59
CA GLY A 260 -9.65 -16.49 7.66
C GLY A 260 -10.48 -17.48 6.87
N LEU A 261 -9.79 -18.47 6.29
CA LEU A 261 -10.40 -19.55 5.50
C LEU A 261 -10.05 -20.90 6.13
N THR A 262 -11.04 -21.78 6.25
CA THR A 262 -10.84 -23.21 6.52
C THR A 262 -10.90 -23.96 5.20
N TRP A 263 -9.83 -24.67 4.84
CA TRP A 263 -9.78 -25.43 3.60
C TRP A 263 -10.20 -26.88 3.85
N THR A 264 -11.06 -27.40 2.99
CA THR A 264 -11.53 -28.80 3.02
C THR A 264 -10.77 -29.67 2.01
N ASP A 265 -10.30 -29.06 0.92
CA ASP A 265 -9.39 -29.64 -0.07
C ASP A 265 -8.57 -28.48 -0.72
N GLY A 266 -7.82 -28.77 -1.78
CA GLY A 266 -7.03 -27.78 -2.51
C GLY A 266 -5.71 -27.39 -1.82
N VAL A 267 -5.47 -27.88 -0.60
CA VAL A 267 -4.20 -27.66 0.09
C VAL A 267 -3.13 -28.60 -0.46
N ARG A 268 -2.06 -28.01 -1.00
CA ARG A 268 -0.87 -28.76 -1.44
C ARG A 268 0.39 -27.98 -1.07
N ARG A 269 1.31 -28.66 -0.39
CA ARG A 269 2.61 -28.10 0.06
C ARG A 269 2.46 -26.81 0.89
N GLY A 270 1.54 -26.81 1.85
CA GLY A 270 1.33 -25.67 2.76
C GLY A 270 0.63 -24.46 2.12
N VAL A 271 0.00 -24.64 0.96
CA VAL A 271 -0.72 -23.58 0.23
C VAL A 271 -2.10 -24.08 -0.18
N GLY A 272 -3.13 -23.34 0.23
CA GLY A 272 -4.50 -23.46 -0.27
C GLY A 272 -4.63 -22.82 -1.65
N ARG A 273 -5.36 -23.49 -2.54
CA ARG A 273 -5.44 -23.14 -3.97
C ARG A 273 -6.89 -23.12 -4.42
N PHE A 274 -7.35 -21.99 -4.95
CA PHE A 274 -8.64 -21.96 -5.65
C PHE A 274 -8.57 -22.71 -6.98
N PRO A 275 -9.69 -23.17 -7.54
CA PRO A 275 -9.71 -23.81 -8.85
C PRO A 275 -9.26 -22.83 -9.95
N THR A 276 -8.60 -23.32 -10.98
CA THR A 276 -8.16 -22.51 -12.13
C THR A 276 -9.00 -22.70 -13.37
N PHE A 277 -9.75 -23.79 -13.47
CA PHE A 277 -10.55 -24.15 -14.64
C PHE A 277 -12.01 -24.26 -14.26
N PHE A 278 -12.88 -23.75 -15.13
CA PHE A 278 -14.32 -23.74 -14.94
C PHE A 278 -15.04 -24.16 -16.21
N ARG A 279 -16.13 -24.90 -16.06
CA ARG A 279 -17.07 -25.26 -17.13
C ARG A 279 -18.41 -24.59 -16.87
N LEU A 280 -19.03 -24.02 -17.91
CA LEU A 280 -20.35 -23.42 -17.79
C LEU A 280 -21.43 -24.50 -17.88
N GLU A 281 -22.21 -24.67 -16.80
CA GLU A 281 -23.29 -25.64 -16.69
C GLU A 281 -24.57 -24.93 -16.26
N SER A 282 -25.62 -25.01 -17.08
CA SER A 282 -26.95 -24.47 -16.73
C SER A 282 -26.92 -23.02 -16.19
N GLY A 283 -26.04 -22.17 -16.74
CA GLY A 283 -25.89 -20.77 -16.33
C GLY A 283 -25.09 -20.56 -15.04
N THR A 284 -24.29 -21.52 -14.61
CA THR A 284 -23.35 -21.41 -13.48
C THR A 284 -21.99 -21.96 -13.87
N TRP A 285 -20.91 -21.30 -13.44
CA TRP A 285 -19.56 -21.83 -13.63
C TRP A 285 -19.24 -22.84 -12.53
N VAL A 286 -18.82 -24.04 -12.93
CA VAL A 286 -18.45 -25.13 -12.02
C VAL A 286 -16.95 -25.38 -12.14
N ALA A 287 -16.26 -25.49 -11.01
CA ALA A 287 -14.84 -25.86 -10.99
C ALA A 287 -14.63 -27.27 -11.56
N VAL A 288 -13.65 -27.43 -12.45
CA VAL A 288 -13.30 -28.72 -13.08
C VAL A 288 -11.79 -28.97 -13.01
N ASP A 289 -11.38 -30.24 -13.04
CA ASP A 289 -9.96 -30.58 -13.13
C ASP A 289 -9.42 -30.25 -14.54
N ALA A 290 -8.13 -29.92 -14.62
CA ALA A 290 -7.46 -29.63 -15.89
C ALA A 290 -7.58 -30.75 -16.94
N LYS A 291 -7.66 -32.01 -16.49
CA LYS A 291 -7.84 -33.20 -17.35
C LYS A 291 -9.21 -33.25 -18.03
N ASP A 292 -10.22 -32.62 -17.43
CA ASP A 292 -11.61 -32.62 -17.89
C ASP A 292 -11.94 -31.45 -18.82
N VAL A 293 -10.99 -30.52 -19.01
CA VAL A 293 -11.10 -29.40 -19.97
C VAL A 293 -10.72 -29.90 -21.35
N PRO A 294 -11.55 -29.88 -22.41
CA PRO A 294 -11.19 -30.45 -23.72
C PRO A 294 -9.92 -29.83 -24.34
N ALA A 295 -9.08 -30.65 -24.97
CA ALA A 295 -7.76 -30.22 -25.46
C ALA A 295 -7.86 -29.19 -26.59
N GLU A 296 -8.90 -29.29 -27.42
CA GLU A 296 -9.22 -28.37 -28.50
C GLU A 296 -9.51 -26.94 -28.02
N THR A 297 -9.84 -26.75 -26.74
CA THR A 297 -10.04 -25.41 -26.17
C THR A 297 -8.73 -24.62 -26.07
N GLY A 298 -7.58 -25.31 -26.09
CA GLY A 298 -6.24 -24.72 -25.85
C GLY A 298 -6.04 -24.14 -24.45
N LEU A 299 -7.02 -24.28 -23.55
CA LEU A 299 -6.99 -23.63 -22.25
C LEU A 299 -5.96 -24.25 -21.30
N ARG A 300 -5.63 -25.55 -21.44
CA ARG A 300 -4.65 -26.21 -20.55
C ARG A 300 -3.23 -25.68 -20.78
N GLU A 301 -2.94 -25.29 -22.00
CA GLU A 301 -1.64 -24.78 -22.46
C GLU A 301 -1.53 -23.26 -22.35
N ALA A 302 -2.67 -22.55 -22.23
CA ALA A 302 -2.70 -21.10 -22.10
C ALA A 302 -1.83 -20.59 -20.93
N SER A 303 -1.12 -19.48 -21.13
CA SER A 303 -0.30 -18.85 -20.09
C SER A 303 -0.69 -17.39 -19.95
N PHE A 304 -0.85 -16.91 -18.72
CA PHE A 304 -1.04 -15.50 -18.48
C PHE A 304 0.27 -14.76 -18.68
N GLU A 305 0.21 -13.68 -19.46
CA GLU A 305 1.39 -12.85 -19.73
C GLU A 305 1.98 -12.31 -18.41
N PRO A 306 3.30 -12.38 -18.24
CA PRO A 306 3.96 -11.70 -17.13
C PRO A 306 3.83 -10.18 -17.30
N PRO A 307 4.16 -9.39 -16.26
CA PRO A 307 4.18 -7.94 -16.37
C PRO A 307 5.04 -7.49 -17.55
N GLY A 308 4.63 -6.38 -18.16
CA GLY A 308 5.33 -5.80 -19.30
C GLY A 308 6.83 -5.69 -19.03
N LYS A 309 7.66 -6.07 -20.02
CA LYS A 309 9.12 -6.08 -19.85
C LYS A 309 9.68 -4.69 -19.52
N ASN A 310 9.08 -3.63 -20.06
CA ASN A 310 9.48 -2.25 -19.87
C ASN A 310 8.25 -1.39 -19.56
N PRO A 311 7.68 -1.48 -18.35
CA PRO A 311 6.52 -0.66 -18.00
C PRO A 311 6.95 0.81 -17.93
N PRO A 312 6.07 1.78 -18.25
CA PRO A 312 6.40 3.19 -18.14
C PRO A 312 6.85 3.54 -16.72
N PRO A 313 7.86 4.40 -16.54
CA PRO A 313 8.28 4.83 -15.23
C PRO A 313 7.20 5.71 -14.57
N TYR A 314 7.17 5.73 -13.23
CA TYR A 314 6.56 6.83 -12.50
C TYR A 314 7.55 8.00 -12.51
N SER A 315 7.13 9.21 -12.89
CA SER A 315 8.04 10.36 -12.94
C SER A 315 7.39 11.71 -12.67
N ALA A 316 7.84 12.35 -11.59
CA ALA A 316 7.66 13.78 -11.29
C ALA A 316 8.76 14.65 -11.93
N LEU A 317 9.69 14.06 -12.70
CA LEU A 317 10.84 14.76 -13.27
C LEU A 317 10.54 15.32 -14.68
N PRO A 318 11.14 16.47 -15.05
CA PRO A 318 11.86 17.39 -14.17
C PRO A 318 10.92 17.99 -13.11
N LEU A 319 11.42 18.22 -11.89
CA LEU A 319 10.59 18.77 -10.81
C LEU A 319 10.05 20.15 -11.21
N ALA A 320 8.78 20.39 -10.94
CA ALA A 320 8.09 21.65 -11.20
C ALA A 320 7.00 21.90 -10.16
N GLY A 321 6.47 23.14 -10.10
CA GLY A 321 5.38 23.50 -9.21
C GLY A 321 5.68 23.17 -7.74
N SER A 322 4.72 22.55 -7.06
CA SER A 322 4.84 22.12 -5.66
C SER A 322 6.02 21.18 -5.38
N TRP A 323 6.56 20.52 -6.41
CA TRP A 323 7.72 19.64 -6.28
C TRP A 323 9.07 20.37 -6.31
N ALA A 324 9.12 21.57 -6.90
CA ALA A 324 10.36 22.31 -7.13
C ALA A 324 10.52 23.56 -6.25
N THR A 325 9.42 24.11 -5.73
CA THR A 325 9.44 25.34 -4.93
C THR A 325 8.61 25.15 -3.65
N PRO A 326 9.21 25.23 -2.44
CA PRO A 326 10.63 25.47 -2.15
C PRO A 326 11.58 24.36 -2.65
N GLY A 327 11.03 23.16 -2.86
CA GLY A 327 11.75 22.03 -3.44
C GLY A 327 12.55 21.21 -2.43
N PRO A 328 13.29 20.20 -2.90
CA PRO A 328 14.06 19.32 -2.05
C PRO A 328 15.30 20.03 -1.48
N ALA A 329 15.63 19.73 -0.23
CA ALA A 329 16.86 20.17 0.42
C ALA A 329 18.09 19.37 0.00
N ALA A 330 17.93 18.11 -0.42
CA ALA A 330 19.00 17.28 -0.97
C ALA A 330 18.50 16.19 -1.91
N GLY A 331 19.38 15.70 -2.77
CA GLY A 331 19.15 14.62 -3.72
C GLY A 331 19.67 14.96 -5.12
N PRO A 332 19.46 14.09 -6.10
CA PRO A 332 18.75 12.81 -6.00
C PRO A 332 19.54 11.74 -5.23
N PHE A 333 18.81 10.79 -4.63
CA PHE A 333 19.32 9.52 -4.09
C PHE A 333 18.59 8.36 -4.76
N GLU A 334 19.17 7.16 -4.72
CA GLU A 334 18.57 5.97 -5.31
C GLU A 334 18.50 4.79 -4.34
N ALA A 335 17.48 3.96 -4.50
CA ALA A 335 17.39 2.65 -3.87
C ALA A 335 16.84 1.62 -4.88
N ARG A 336 17.42 0.42 -4.90
CA ARG A 336 16.95 -0.68 -5.75
C ARG A 336 16.05 -1.59 -4.94
N LEU A 337 14.81 -1.73 -5.35
CA LEU A 337 13.79 -2.50 -4.64
C LEU A 337 13.78 -3.97 -5.08
N ALA A 338 13.20 -4.82 -4.24
CA ALA A 338 13.04 -6.26 -4.44
C ALA A 338 12.20 -6.60 -5.68
N ASP A 339 11.41 -5.65 -6.17
CA ASP A 339 10.64 -5.79 -7.41
C ASP A 339 11.43 -5.51 -8.69
N GLY A 340 12.74 -5.28 -8.57
CA GLY A 340 13.61 -5.00 -9.70
C GLY A 340 13.46 -3.58 -10.25
N SER A 341 12.74 -2.70 -9.57
CA SER A 341 12.73 -1.27 -9.85
C SER A 341 13.81 -0.52 -9.07
N THR A 342 14.23 0.62 -9.61
CA THR A 342 15.02 1.63 -8.91
C THR A 342 14.10 2.81 -8.62
N VAL A 343 14.06 3.24 -7.36
CA VAL A 343 13.41 4.47 -6.95
C VAL A 343 14.45 5.58 -6.83
N THR A 344 14.13 6.75 -7.37
CA THR A 344 14.87 7.99 -7.15
C THR A 344 14.05 8.84 -6.17
N TYR A 345 14.71 9.31 -5.11
CA TYR A 345 14.06 10.09 -4.05
C TYR A 345 14.92 11.28 -3.64
N HIS A 346 14.26 12.27 -3.04
CA HIS A 346 14.87 13.49 -2.56
C HIS A 346 14.45 13.75 -1.11
N TRP A 347 15.29 14.46 -0.36
CA TRP A 347 14.99 14.85 1.02
C TRP A 347 14.36 16.23 1.02
N TYR A 348 13.15 16.32 1.56
CA TYR A 348 12.45 17.57 1.78
C TYR A 348 12.48 17.89 3.27
N ARG A 349 12.59 19.18 3.62
CA ARG A 349 12.13 19.62 4.94
C ARG A 349 10.64 19.28 5.02
N PHE A 350 10.15 18.80 6.16
CA PHE A 350 8.81 18.22 6.23
C PHE A 350 7.73 19.15 5.66
N VAL A 351 7.78 20.44 5.98
CA VAL A 351 6.80 21.42 5.49
C VAL A 351 7.02 21.90 4.04
N ASP A 352 8.16 21.56 3.44
CA ASP A 352 8.46 21.85 2.03
C ASP A 352 7.98 20.71 1.11
N GLN A 353 7.38 19.65 1.67
CA GLN A 353 6.75 18.59 0.88
C GLN A 353 5.71 19.18 -0.09
N PRO A 354 5.53 18.56 -1.27
CA PRO A 354 4.61 19.06 -2.29
C PRO A 354 3.19 19.31 -1.78
N VAL A 355 2.68 18.42 -0.92
CA VAL A 355 1.31 18.49 -0.39
C VAL A 355 0.98 19.80 0.34
N PHE A 356 1.95 20.46 0.95
CA PHE A 356 1.69 21.69 1.71
C PHE A 356 1.69 22.95 0.84
N GLN A 357 2.23 22.89 -0.38
CA GLN A 357 2.39 24.09 -1.22
C GLN A 357 1.08 24.55 -1.85
N GLN A 358 0.03 23.72 -1.79
CA GLN A 358 -1.29 24.02 -2.34
C GLN A 358 -2.22 24.76 -1.36
N TYR A 359 -1.81 24.90 -0.09
CA TYR A 359 -2.66 25.46 0.97
C TYR A 359 -2.11 26.81 1.45
N ASP A 360 -3.01 27.77 1.68
CA ASP A 360 -2.70 29.10 2.20
C ASP A 360 -2.43 29.07 3.72
N ARG A 361 -1.42 28.30 4.15
CA ARG A 361 -0.99 28.20 5.54
C ARG A 361 -0.04 29.33 5.90
N THR A 362 -0.20 29.91 7.08
CA THR A 362 0.72 30.94 7.58
C THR A 362 2.07 30.36 7.95
N GLU A 363 3.12 31.19 7.90
CA GLU A 363 4.47 30.79 8.32
C GLU A 363 4.49 30.25 9.77
N LYS A 364 3.69 30.85 10.65
CA LYS A 364 3.56 30.41 12.05
C LYS A 364 3.00 28.99 12.15
N GLU A 365 1.98 28.66 11.37
CA GLU A 365 1.38 27.32 11.35
C GLU A 365 2.37 26.29 10.81
N MET A 366 3.05 26.61 9.70
CA MET A 366 4.05 25.72 9.13
C MET A 366 5.24 25.53 10.07
N ASN A 367 5.72 26.57 10.75
CA ASN A 367 6.77 26.44 11.75
C ASN A 367 6.34 25.57 12.95
N ARG A 368 5.07 25.67 13.39
CA ARG A 368 4.53 24.81 14.45
C ARG A 368 4.45 23.34 14.01
N LEU A 369 4.01 23.09 12.78
CA LEU A 369 3.94 21.75 12.19
C LEU A 369 5.35 21.14 12.03
N GLN A 370 6.30 21.91 11.49
CA GLN A 370 7.70 21.50 11.37
C GLN A 370 8.27 21.12 12.74
N ALA A 371 8.13 21.97 13.75
CA ALA A 371 8.60 21.69 15.11
C ALA A 371 7.94 20.44 15.72
N MET A 372 6.66 20.20 15.42
CA MET A 372 5.98 18.98 15.86
C MET A 372 6.64 17.72 15.28
N ILE A 373 6.96 17.74 13.98
CA ILE A 373 7.62 16.62 13.30
C ILE A 373 9.06 16.43 13.79
N GLU A 374 9.80 17.50 14.04
CA GLU A 374 11.14 17.42 14.61
C GLU A 374 11.13 16.72 15.98
N ARG A 375 10.15 17.05 16.82
CA ARG A 375 9.94 16.37 18.10
C ARG A 375 9.57 14.89 17.92
N MET A 376 8.76 14.56 16.91
CA MET A 376 8.45 13.16 16.55
C MET A 376 9.70 12.40 16.09
N HIS A 377 10.49 12.91 15.15
CA HIS A 377 11.72 12.26 14.69
C HIS A 377 12.73 12.02 15.82
N SER A 378 12.77 12.94 16.79
CA SER A 378 13.65 12.82 17.96
C SER A 378 13.18 11.75 18.95
N SER A 379 11.87 11.57 19.11
CA SER A 379 11.27 10.76 20.18
C SER A 379 10.85 9.37 19.72
N TRP A 380 10.34 9.26 18.50
CA TRP A 380 9.70 8.07 17.96
C TRP A 380 10.63 7.36 16.97
N ARG A 381 11.26 6.28 17.45
CA ARG A 381 12.23 5.48 16.69
C ARG A 381 11.56 4.32 15.95
N ILE A 382 12.18 3.86 14.86
CA ILE A 382 11.66 2.73 14.04
C ILE A 382 11.63 1.38 14.77
N ASN A 383 12.33 1.25 15.88
CA ASN A 383 12.35 0.06 16.74
C ASN A 383 11.52 0.25 18.02
N GLY A 384 10.73 1.33 18.09
CA GLY A 384 9.75 1.56 19.14
C GLY A 384 8.62 0.53 19.12
N THR A 385 7.74 0.61 20.11
CA THR A 385 6.50 -0.17 20.13
C THR A 385 5.36 0.82 20.04
N TYR A 386 4.54 0.73 18.99
CA TYR A 386 3.43 1.66 18.76
C TYR A 386 2.12 0.88 18.79
N LEU A 387 1.99 -0.07 17.86
CA LEU A 387 0.94 -1.07 17.84
C LEU A 387 1.36 -2.29 18.67
N ALA A 388 0.38 -2.99 19.25
CA ALA A 388 0.62 -4.26 19.91
C ALA A 388 1.22 -5.28 18.92
N PRO A 389 2.10 -6.20 19.37
CA PRO A 389 2.53 -7.32 18.55
C PRO A 389 1.34 -8.24 18.22
N PRO A 390 1.42 -9.02 17.13
CA PRO A 390 0.37 -9.98 16.81
C PRO A 390 0.26 -11.02 17.93
N SER A 391 -0.96 -11.46 18.25
CA SER A 391 -1.20 -12.41 19.34
C SER A 391 -0.76 -13.84 19.01
N SER A 392 -0.42 -14.11 17.75
CA SER A 392 0.17 -15.33 17.20
C SER A 392 0.74 -15.06 15.81
N GLY A 393 1.66 -15.90 15.35
CA GLY A 393 2.35 -15.75 14.06
C GLY A 393 3.55 -14.81 14.13
N GLU A 394 4.21 -14.62 12.99
CA GLU A 394 5.40 -13.79 12.89
C GLU A 394 5.16 -12.54 12.05
N LEU A 395 5.87 -11.45 12.39
CA LEU A 395 5.84 -10.24 11.58
C LEU A 395 6.72 -10.40 10.32
N VAL A 396 6.18 -9.95 9.19
CA VAL A 396 6.92 -9.81 7.93
C VAL A 396 7.97 -8.71 8.05
N SER A 397 9.00 -8.75 7.20
CA SER A 397 9.94 -7.65 7.01
C SER A 397 9.64 -6.93 5.70
N PHE A 398 9.62 -5.61 5.72
CA PHE A 398 9.72 -4.84 4.47
C PHE A 398 11.05 -5.14 3.78
N ASP A 399 11.10 -4.93 2.47
CA ASP A 399 12.35 -4.90 1.72
C ASP A 399 13.34 -3.95 2.41
N PRO A 400 14.55 -4.43 2.81
CA PRO A 400 15.53 -3.59 3.47
C PRO A 400 15.90 -2.33 2.69
N ASN A 401 15.78 -2.34 1.35
CA ASN A 401 16.08 -1.17 0.51
C ASN A 401 15.03 -0.06 0.60
N LEU A 402 13.85 -0.34 1.17
CA LEU A 402 12.90 0.71 1.54
C LEU A 402 13.33 1.47 2.79
N ILE A 403 14.17 0.87 3.64
CA ILE A 403 14.62 1.48 4.91
C ILE A 403 15.86 2.32 4.65
N VAL A 404 15.73 3.63 4.80
CA VAL A 404 16.79 4.59 4.49
C VAL A 404 17.33 5.28 5.75
N SER A 405 18.58 5.73 5.65
CA SER A 405 19.19 6.58 6.67
C SER A 405 19.17 8.04 6.22
N PRO A 406 18.74 8.98 7.06
CA PRO A 406 18.87 10.39 6.76
C PRO A 406 20.32 10.80 6.50
N PRO A 407 20.58 11.68 5.51
CA PRO A 407 21.86 12.35 5.37
C PRO A 407 22.24 13.09 6.65
N LYS A 408 23.54 13.31 6.83
CA LYS A 408 24.07 14.07 7.96
C LYS A 408 23.44 15.47 8.00
N GLY A 409 22.86 15.85 9.13
CA GLY A 409 22.16 17.13 9.32
C GLY A 409 20.68 17.11 8.93
N MET A 410 20.17 15.96 8.47
CA MET A 410 18.76 15.77 8.09
C MET A 410 18.06 14.70 8.95
N GLU A 411 18.66 14.31 10.07
CA GLU A 411 18.13 13.27 10.96
C GLU A 411 16.81 13.65 11.65
N ILE A 412 16.47 14.94 11.65
CA ILE A 412 15.32 15.51 12.36
C ILE A 412 14.67 16.54 11.43
N GLY A 413 13.34 16.49 11.25
CA GLY A 413 12.58 17.47 10.46
C GLY A 413 12.61 17.31 8.93
N PHE A 414 13.29 16.29 8.38
CA PHE A 414 13.33 16.01 6.93
C PHE A 414 12.79 14.63 6.61
N VAL A 415 12.22 14.45 5.42
CA VAL A 415 11.63 13.18 4.97
C VAL A 415 12.04 12.85 3.52
N PRO A 416 12.22 11.56 3.18
CA PRO A 416 12.56 11.14 1.83
C PRO A 416 11.30 10.94 0.96
N ILE A 417 11.16 11.71 -0.11
CA ILE A 417 10.03 11.67 -1.05
C ILE A 417 10.47 11.04 -2.37
N VAL A 418 9.76 9.99 -2.80
CA VAL A 418 10.01 9.31 -4.08
C VAL A 418 9.48 10.18 -5.22
N THR A 419 10.37 10.60 -6.12
CA THR A 419 10.06 11.46 -7.28
C THR A 419 10.06 10.69 -8.59
N HIS A 420 10.65 9.49 -8.62
CA HIS A 420 10.69 8.64 -9.79
C HIS A 420 10.84 7.17 -9.42
N GLN A 421 10.24 6.27 -10.20
CA GLN A 421 10.41 4.82 -10.08
C GLN A 421 10.39 4.18 -11.47
N ALA A 422 11.46 3.47 -11.82
CA ALA A 422 11.61 2.81 -13.11
C ALA A 422 12.19 1.42 -12.94
N LYS A 423 12.06 0.57 -13.97
CA LYS A 423 12.75 -0.72 -13.99
C LYS A 423 14.26 -0.48 -13.96
N THR A 424 14.99 -1.22 -13.13
CA THR A 424 16.45 -1.14 -13.11
C THR A 424 16.99 -1.62 -14.45
N VAL A 425 17.67 -0.74 -15.19
CA VAL A 425 18.45 -1.12 -16.37
C VAL A 425 19.76 -1.71 -15.85
N ALA A 426 20.08 -2.94 -16.22
CA ALA A 426 21.41 -3.48 -15.94
C ALA A 426 22.43 -2.60 -16.65
N SER A 427 23.36 -1.99 -15.91
CA SER A 427 24.51 -1.35 -16.53
C SER A 427 25.24 -2.42 -17.34
N VAL A 428 25.38 -2.19 -18.64
CA VAL A 428 26.29 -2.98 -19.46
C VAL A 428 27.67 -2.72 -18.86
N SER A 429 28.28 -3.72 -18.24
CA SER A 429 29.66 -3.59 -17.79
C SER A 429 30.54 -3.25 -19.00
N GLU A 430 31.34 -2.20 -18.93
CA GLU A 430 32.35 -1.86 -19.95
C GLU A 430 33.46 -2.93 -20.11
N SER A 431 33.31 -4.10 -19.50
CA SER A 431 34.30 -5.19 -19.56
C SER A 431 34.16 -6.17 -20.74
N SER A 432 33.28 -5.90 -21.71
CA SER A 432 33.11 -6.75 -22.90
C SER A 432 33.37 -6.04 -24.22
N LEU A 433 34.26 -5.03 -24.23
CA LEU A 433 34.89 -4.58 -25.47
C LEU A 433 36.07 -5.52 -25.77
N PRO A 434 36.12 -6.18 -26.94
CA PRO A 434 37.29 -6.97 -27.32
C PRO A 434 38.52 -6.07 -27.41
N PRO A 435 39.73 -6.58 -27.11
CA PRO A 435 40.95 -5.79 -27.16
C PRO A 435 41.16 -5.26 -28.59
N VAL A 436 41.39 -3.96 -28.70
CA VAL A 436 41.84 -3.32 -29.94
C VAL A 436 43.17 -3.96 -30.32
N ALA A 437 43.19 -4.66 -31.43
CA ALA A 437 44.42 -5.20 -32.01
C ALA A 437 45.33 -4.03 -32.41
N SER A 438 46.52 -3.97 -31.82
CA SER A 438 47.60 -3.12 -32.28
C SER A 438 48.11 -3.65 -33.62
N SER A 439 47.81 -2.95 -34.71
CA SER A 439 48.52 -3.15 -35.98
C SER A 439 49.77 -2.30 -35.98
N ASP A 440 50.89 -2.92 -35.66
CA ASP A 440 52.20 -2.53 -36.19
C ASP A 440 52.14 -2.63 -37.72
N GLU A 441 52.33 -1.51 -38.42
CA GLU A 441 52.85 -1.54 -39.78
C GLU A 441 53.96 -0.50 -39.93
N SER A 442 55.18 -1.03 -40.00
CA SER A 442 56.38 -0.37 -40.48
C SER A 442 56.43 -0.42 -42.01
N SER A 443 56.53 0.74 -42.65
CA SER A 443 57.23 0.98 -43.92
C SER A 443 57.35 2.50 -44.06
N GLY A 444 58.51 3.15 -44.22
CA GLY A 444 59.77 2.74 -44.81
C GLY A 444 60.06 3.66 -46.00
N SER A 445 60.59 4.86 -45.75
CA SER A 445 61.43 5.67 -46.65
C SER A 445 62.02 6.86 -45.90
#